data_AF-L0A2C5-F1
#
_entry.id   AF-L0A2C5-F1
#
_cell.length_a   1.000
_cell.length_b   1.000
_cell.length_c   1.000
_cell.angle_alpha   90.00
_cell.angle_beta   90.00
_cell.angle_gamma   90.00
#
_symmetry.space_group_name_H-M   'P 1'
#
loop_
_entity.id
_entity.type
_entity.pdbx_description
1 polymer ?
#
loop_
_entity_poly.entity_id
_entity_poly.type
_entity_poly.pdbx_seq_one_letter_code
_entity_poly.pdbx_strand_id
1 'polypeptide(L)'
;MSAMVLESSVEEFVARFAPYAAEGTLYPQHEGSPLLEFAAAGRVLYLFDRTGPYAVKPGNGRVIVHGVTEAMHTLNLGSEAAGVPTQQLNLLGVSAVEGVGMVEEVFRGLTVVRARLPLVLGSLSGLPTLRAGDWVSFRTTPPLHGFVV
;
A
#
# COMPACT_ATOMS: atom_id res chain seq x y z
N MET A 1 -28.19 10.28 0.65
CA MET A 1 -27.18 9.26 0.96
C MET A 1 -26.59 8.80 -0.37
N SER A 2 -25.37 9.20 -0.70
CA SER A 2 -24.79 8.95 -2.03
C SER A 2 -24.13 7.58 -2.05
N ALA A 3 -24.64 6.70 -2.91
CA ALA A 3 -24.19 5.32 -3.05
C ALA A 3 -22.65 5.23 -3.17
N MET A 4 -22.10 4.33 -2.38
CA MET A 4 -20.69 3.97 -2.36
C MET A 4 -20.45 3.08 -3.59
N VAL A 5 -19.73 3.59 -4.60
CA VAL A 5 -19.10 2.68 -5.58
C VAL A 5 -17.86 2.15 -4.88
N LEU A 6 -18.03 1.05 -4.14
CA LEU A 6 -16.94 0.10 -3.91
C LEU A 6 -16.49 -0.37 -5.30
N GLU A 7 -15.19 -0.56 -5.54
CA GLU A 7 -14.77 -1.28 -6.75
C GLU A 7 -15.59 -2.57 -6.82
N SER A 8 -16.23 -2.80 -7.97
CA SER A 8 -17.19 -3.89 -8.12
C SER A 8 -16.48 -5.23 -8.37
N SER A 9 -15.16 -5.20 -8.65
CA SER A 9 -14.34 -6.37 -8.81
C SER A 9 -12.84 -6.13 -8.52
N VAL A 10 -12.07 -7.22 -8.42
CA VAL A 10 -10.59 -7.18 -8.26
C VAL A 10 -9.92 -6.57 -9.49
N GLU A 11 -10.44 -6.85 -10.68
CA GLU A 11 -9.91 -6.37 -11.95
C GLU A 11 -10.01 -4.85 -12.06
N GLU A 12 -11.12 -4.25 -11.59
CA GLU A 12 -11.27 -2.80 -11.54
C GLU A 12 -10.25 -2.15 -10.59
N PHE A 13 -10.02 -2.76 -9.42
CA PHE A 13 -9.00 -2.32 -8.48
C PHE A 13 -7.60 -2.37 -9.11
N VAL A 14 -7.24 -3.50 -9.74
CA VAL A 14 -5.95 -3.69 -10.39
C VAL A 14 -5.77 -2.68 -11.52
N ALA A 15 -6.75 -2.54 -12.42
CA ALA A 15 -6.68 -1.60 -13.53
C ALA A 15 -6.46 -0.15 -13.06
N ARG A 16 -7.13 0.24 -11.97
CA ARG A 16 -7.03 1.58 -11.38
C ARG A 16 -5.67 1.83 -10.74
N PHE A 17 -5.15 0.88 -9.97
CA PHE A 17 -3.94 1.07 -9.17
C PHE A 17 -2.68 0.48 -9.80
N ALA A 18 -2.75 -0.12 -10.99
CA ALA A 18 -1.60 -0.62 -11.75
C ALA A 18 -0.47 0.41 -11.95
N PRO A 19 -0.73 1.73 -12.16
CA PRO A 19 0.33 2.74 -12.19
C PRO A 19 1.13 2.85 -10.89
N TYR A 20 0.52 2.47 -9.76
CA TYR A 20 1.09 2.53 -8.41
C TYR A 20 1.59 1.18 -7.90
N ALA A 21 1.74 0.18 -8.76
CA ALA A 21 2.33 -1.10 -8.39
C ALA A 21 3.82 -0.93 -8.05
N ALA A 22 4.23 -1.49 -6.93
CA ALA A 22 5.62 -1.55 -6.51
C ALA A 22 6.38 -2.59 -7.35
N GLU A 23 7.60 -2.27 -7.75
CA GLU A 23 8.52 -3.22 -8.40
C GLU A 23 9.32 -3.98 -7.35
N GLY A 24 9.52 -5.27 -7.59
CA GLY A 24 10.29 -6.13 -6.70
C GLY A 24 10.39 -7.56 -7.20
N THR A 25 10.77 -8.46 -6.29
CA THR A 25 10.89 -9.89 -6.56
C THR A 25 9.81 -10.65 -5.79
N LEU A 26 8.98 -11.39 -6.51
CA LEU A 26 8.08 -12.39 -5.95
C LEU A 26 8.85 -13.69 -5.69
N TYR A 27 8.89 -14.16 -4.45
CA TYR A 27 9.50 -15.44 -4.13
C TYR A 27 8.59 -16.62 -4.51
N PRO A 28 9.18 -17.81 -4.72
CA PRO A 28 8.42 -19.03 -4.94
C PRO A 28 7.43 -19.28 -3.81
N GLN A 29 6.22 -19.69 -4.17
CA GLN A 29 5.17 -20.03 -3.22
C GLN A 29 4.75 -21.48 -3.39
N HIS A 30 4.25 -22.06 -2.32
CA HIS A 30 3.56 -23.34 -2.40
C HIS A 30 2.24 -23.16 -3.15
N GLU A 31 1.90 -24.11 -4.02
CA GLU A 31 0.64 -24.11 -4.73
C GLU A 31 -0.54 -23.98 -3.77
N GLY A 32 -1.47 -23.07 -4.08
CA GLY A 32 -2.63 -22.79 -3.23
C GLY A 32 -2.35 -21.95 -1.98
N SER A 33 -1.10 -21.49 -1.75
CA SER A 33 -0.78 -20.55 -0.68
C SER A 33 -1.51 -19.22 -0.92
N PRO A 34 -2.26 -18.68 0.07
CA PRO A 34 -2.82 -17.33 -0.02
C PRO A 34 -1.79 -16.25 0.33
N LEU A 35 -0.53 -16.63 0.61
CA LEU A 35 0.53 -15.72 1.05
C LEU A 35 1.52 -15.46 -0.10
N LEU A 36 1.64 -14.20 -0.49
CA LEU A 36 2.71 -13.70 -1.34
C LEU A 36 3.89 -13.22 -0.49
N GLU A 37 5.07 -13.72 -0.81
CA GLU A 37 6.33 -13.16 -0.35
C GLU A 37 6.91 -12.23 -1.43
N PHE A 38 7.00 -10.94 -1.12
CA PHE A 38 7.38 -9.91 -2.09
C PHE A 38 8.53 -9.04 -1.55
N ALA A 39 9.71 -9.15 -2.15
CA ALA A 39 10.88 -8.36 -1.80
C ALA A 39 10.91 -7.04 -2.57
N ALA A 40 10.77 -5.92 -1.86
CA ALA A 40 10.81 -4.57 -2.43
C ALA A 40 11.41 -3.56 -1.45
N ALA A 41 12.09 -2.53 -1.98
CA ALA A 41 12.69 -1.44 -1.20
C ALA A 41 13.62 -1.87 -0.03
N GLY A 42 14.24 -3.05 -0.13
CA GLY A 42 15.11 -3.62 0.92
C GLY A 42 14.35 -4.28 2.09
N ARG A 43 13.11 -4.72 1.85
CA ARG A 43 12.24 -5.43 2.81
C ARG A 43 11.57 -6.62 2.10
N VAL A 44 11.16 -7.62 2.88
CA VAL A 44 10.28 -8.70 2.41
C VAL A 44 8.90 -8.48 3.03
N LEU A 45 7.90 -8.28 2.18
CA LEU A 45 6.51 -8.10 2.56
C LEU A 45 5.77 -9.44 2.46
N TYR A 46 4.95 -9.71 3.46
CA TYR A 46 4.03 -10.85 3.51
C TYR A 46 2.63 -10.34 3.18
N LEU A 47 2.15 -10.61 1.97
CA LEU A 47 0.90 -10.06 1.44
C LEU A 47 -0.12 -11.17 1.25
N PHE A 48 -1.38 -10.90 1.56
CA PHE A 48 -2.46 -11.80 1.23
C PHE A 48 -2.80 -11.66 -0.26
N ASP A 49 -2.65 -12.74 -1.04
CA ASP A 49 -2.89 -12.75 -2.48
C ASP A 49 -4.36 -12.50 -2.79
N ARG A 50 -4.63 -11.53 -3.66
CA ARG A 50 -5.96 -11.21 -4.17
C ARG A 50 -6.10 -11.40 -5.68
N THR A 51 -5.08 -11.88 -6.37
CA THR A 51 -5.08 -12.08 -7.83
C THR A 51 -5.52 -13.46 -8.29
N GLY A 52 -5.47 -14.45 -7.39
CA GLY A 52 -5.94 -15.80 -7.65
C GLY A 52 -4.81 -16.80 -7.94
N PRO A 53 -5.12 -18.11 -7.84
CA PRO A 53 -4.16 -19.18 -7.57
C PRO A 53 -3.08 -19.44 -8.64
N TYR A 54 -3.12 -18.77 -9.79
CA TYR A 54 -2.21 -19.02 -10.91
C TYR A 54 -1.65 -17.75 -11.58
N ALA A 55 -2.01 -16.56 -11.09
CA ALA A 55 -1.53 -15.30 -11.66
C ALA A 55 -0.07 -15.03 -11.28
N VAL A 56 0.36 -15.57 -10.14
CA VAL A 56 1.66 -15.27 -9.54
C VAL A 56 2.74 -16.15 -10.15
N LYS A 57 3.70 -15.52 -10.85
CA LYS A 57 4.93 -16.17 -11.30
C LYS A 57 6.09 -15.70 -10.42
N PRO A 58 6.93 -16.60 -9.89
CA PRO A 58 8.13 -16.21 -9.16
C PRO A 58 9.10 -15.42 -10.06
N GLY A 59 9.86 -14.52 -9.45
CA GLY A 59 10.82 -13.65 -10.14
C GLY A 59 10.44 -12.18 -10.07
N ASN A 60 10.96 -11.38 -10.99
CA ASN A 60 10.67 -9.95 -11.02
C ASN A 60 9.20 -9.71 -11.37
N GLY A 61 8.53 -8.86 -10.61
CA GLY A 61 7.11 -8.57 -10.77
C GLY A 61 6.73 -7.21 -10.22
N ARG A 62 5.48 -6.83 -10.52
CA ARG A 62 4.85 -5.60 -10.04
C ARG A 62 3.66 -5.96 -9.17
N VAL A 63 3.61 -5.40 -7.97
CA VAL A 63 2.57 -5.73 -6.98
C VAL A 63 2.00 -4.44 -6.40
N ILE A 64 0.68 -4.27 -6.49
CA ILE A 64 -0.04 -3.25 -5.73
C ILE A 64 -0.10 -3.74 -4.29
N VAL A 65 0.51 -2.98 -3.38
CA VAL A 65 0.48 -3.26 -1.95
C VAL A 65 -0.61 -2.41 -1.32
N HIS A 66 -1.67 -3.08 -0.87
CA HIS A 66 -2.83 -2.45 -0.27
C HIS A 66 -2.92 -2.72 1.23
N GLY A 67 -3.18 -1.69 2.03
CA GLY A 67 -3.34 -1.80 3.48
C GLY A 67 -4.51 -0.99 4.01
N VAL A 68 -5.10 -1.45 5.11
CA VAL A 68 -6.04 -0.67 5.90
C VAL A 68 -5.28 -0.04 7.04
N THR A 69 -5.38 1.29 7.18
CA THR A 69 -4.72 2.07 8.22
C THR A 69 -5.62 2.18 9.44
N GLU A 70 -5.10 1.96 10.64
CA GLU A 70 -5.79 2.28 11.90
C GLU A 70 -5.59 3.74 12.32
N ALA A 71 -4.45 4.31 11.93
CA ALA A 71 -4.08 5.69 12.23
C ALA A 71 -3.32 6.29 11.05
N MET A 72 -3.66 7.52 10.70
CA MET A 72 -2.94 8.32 9.71
C MET A 72 -2.93 9.78 10.16
N HIS A 73 -1.75 10.40 10.17
CA HIS A 73 -1.57 11.77 10.64
C HIS A 73 -0.75 12.56 9.63
N THR A 74 -1.25 13.74 9.26
CA THR A 74 -0.49 14.71 8.46
C THR A 74 0.68 15.27 9.27
N LEU A 75 1.85 15.31 8.66
CA LEU A 75 3.05 15.87 9.24
C LEU A 75 3.15 17.34 8.84
N ASN A 76 3.16 18.23 9.83
CA ASN A 76 3.39 19.66 9.61
C ASN A 76 4.87 19.90 9.35
N LEU A 77 5.21 20.10 8.08
CA LEU A 77 6.55 20.52 7.68
C LEU A 77 6.63 22.01 7.92
N GLY A 78 7.00 22.41 9.16
CA GLY A 78 7.19 23.80 9.52
C GLY A 78 8.11 24.52 8.52
N SER A 79 7.84 25.79 8.25
CA SER A 79 8.29 26.46 7.03
C SER A 79 9.80 26.62 6.84
N GLU A 80 10.67 26.50 7.85
CA GLU A 80 12.09 26.89 7.66
C GLU A 80 13.19 26.13 8.44
N ALA A 81 12.94 25.02 9.16
CA ALA A 81 14.03 24.38 9.93
C ALA A 81 14.02 22.85 10.05
N ALA A 82 12.94 22.17 9.67
CA ALA A 82 12.91 20.71 9.62
C ALA A 82 13.23 20.29 8.18
N GLY A 83 14.37 19.63 7.97
CA GLY A 83 14.71 19.07 6.66
C GLY A 83 13.57 18.21 6.09
N VAL A 84 13.53 18.06 4.77
CA VAL A 84 12.53 17.23 4.09
C VAL A 84 12.46 15.86 4.78
N PRO A 85 11.29 15.40 5.24
CA PRO A 85 11.17 14.12 5.91
C PRO A 85 11.74 13.02 5.01
N THR A 86 12.45 12.07 5.62
CA THR A 86 12.92 10.91 4.88
C THR A 86 11.81 9.85 4.87
N GLN A 87 11.58 9.23 3.71
CA GLN A 87 10.63 8.13 3.61
C GLN A 87 11.06 6.95 4.48
N GLN A 88 10.13 6.39 5.23
CA GLN A 88 10.35 5.28 6.14
C GLN A 88 9.29 4.20 5.91
N LEU A 89 9.70 2.94 5.98
CA LEU A 89 8.81 1.79 5.95
C LEU A 89 9.37 0.67 6.82
N ASN A 90 8.64 0.34 7.88
CA ASN A 90 9.00 -0.67 8.85
C ASN A 90 7.93 -1.76 8.86
N LEU A 91 8.36 -3.02 8.92
CA LEU A 91 7.47 -4.17 9.08
C LEU A 91 7.01 -4.25 10.54
N LEU A 92 5.71 -4.46 10.73
CA LEU A 92 5.12 -4.70 12.03
C LEU A 92 4.62 -6.14 12.11
N GLY A 93 5.44 -7.03 12.67
CA GLY A 93 5.10 -8.45 12.72
C GLY A 93 4.88 -9.04 11.31
N VAL A 94 3.77 -9.75 11.13
CA VAL A 94 3.40 -10.38 9.85
C VAL A 94 2.30 -9.55 9.16
N SER A 95 2.53 -9.19 7.90
CA SER A 95 1.51 -8.56 7.04
C SER A 95 0.97 -7.23 7.56
N ALA A 96 1.79 -6.42 8.23
CA ALA A 96 1.48 -5.04 8.57
C ALA A 96 2.74 -4.16 8.50
N VAL A 97 2.54 -2.86 8.31
CA VAL A 97 3.61 -1.88 8.23
C VAL A 97 3.24 -0.59 8.95
N GLU A 98 4.27 0.15 9.35
CA GLU A 98 4.18 1.58 9.65
C GLU A 98 5.19 2.34 8.81
N GLY A 99 4.95 3.62 8.60
CA GLY A 99 5.86 4.42 7.80
C GLY A 99 5.56 5.89 7.79
N VAL A 100 6.47 6.60 7.12
CA VAL A 100 6.36 8.01 6.79
C VAL A 100 6.56 8.15 5.29
N GLY A 101 5.65 8.86 4.64
CA GLY A 101 5.67 9.02 3.20
C GLY A 101 4.89 10.22 2.71
N MET A 102 5.04 10.51 1.43
CA MET A 102 4.32 11.58 0.76
C MET A 102 3.10 11.00 0.06
N VAL A 103 1.96 11.68 0.15
CA VAL A 103 0.74 11.37 -0.60
C VAL A 103 0.99 11.68 -2.08
N GLU A 104 0.88 10.67 -2.94
CA GLU A 104 0.98 10.83 -4.39
C GLU A 104 -0.36 11.17 -5.02
N GLU A 105 -1.42 10.48 -4.60
CA GLU A 105 -2.77 10.69 -5.11
C GLU A 105 -3.81 10.38 -4.04
N VAL A 106 -4.92 11.12 -4.05
CA VAL A 106 -6.05 10.92 -3.14
C VAL A 106 -7.27 10.51 -3.95
N PHE A 107 -7.90 9.43 -3.52
CA PHE A 107 -9.13 8.90 -4.08
C PHE A 107 -10.23 8.93 -3.01
N ARG A 108 -11.48 8.71 -3.43
CA ARG A 108 -12.58 8.56 -2.47
C ARG A 108 -12.35 7.30 -1.61
N GLY A 109 -11.98 7.49 -0.34
CA GLY A 109 -11.79 6.41 0.64
C GLY A 109 -10.44 5.69 0.57
N LEU A 110 -9.59 6.02 -0.40
CA LEU A 110 -8.26 5.44 -0.59
C LEU A 110 -7.25 6.55 -0.86
N THR A 111 -6.00 6.35 -0.50
CA THR A 111 -4.90 7.28 -0.79
C THR A 111 -3.65 6.49 -1.17
N VAL A 112 -2.87 7.01 -2.10
CA VAL A 112 -1.57 6.43 -2.46
C VAL A 112 -0.48 7.17 -1.72
N VAL A 113 0.33 6.44 -0.94
CA VAL A 113 1.44 7.01 -0.18
C VAL A 113 2.75 6.39 -0.65
N ARG A 114 3.70 7.24 -1.04
CA ARG A 114 5.09 6.83 -1.31
C ARG A 114 5.89 6.84 -0.03
N ALA A 115 6.10 5.65 0.53
CA ALA A 115 6.91 5.42 1.72
C ALA A 115 7.93 4.32 1.39
N ARG A 116 9.05 4.69 0.74
CA ARG A 116 10.05 3.79 0.12
C ARG A 116 9.53 2.99 -1.08
N LEU A 117 8.27 2.58 -1.04
CA LEU A 117 7.50 2.00 -2.13
C LEU A 117 6.07 2.59 -2.10
N PRO A 118 5.31 2.52 -3.19
CA PRO A 118 3.93 3.00 -3.24
C PRO A 118 3.00 2.03 -2.50
N LEU A 119 2.16 2.58 -1.63
CA LEU A 119 1.15 1.86 -0.85
C LEU A 119 -0.22 2.45 -1.13
N VAL A 120 -1.20 1.60 -1.43
CA VAL A 120 -2.61 1.99 -1.51
C VAL A 120 -3.24 1.82 -0.13
N LEU A 121 -3.49 2.91 0.57
CA LEU A 121 -3.97 2.90 1.94
C LEU A 121 -5.45 3.33 2.02
N GLY A 122 -6.27 2.53 2.69
CA GLY A 122 -7.64 2.86 3.05
C GLY A 122 -7.82 2.99 4.56
N SER A 123 -8.98 3.46 5.02
CA SER A 123 -9.34 3.48 6.44
C SER A 123 -10.81 3.11 6.62
N LEU A 124 -11.11 2.28 7.63
CA LEU A 124 -12.48 1.94 8.00
C LEU A 124 -13.15 3.03 8.85
N SER A 125 -12.36 3.84 9.55
CA SER A 125 -12.85 4.99 10.36
C SER A 125 -12.84 6.30 9.57
N GLY A 126 -12.43 6.27 8.29
CA GLY A 126 -12.23 7.43 7.45
C GLY A 126 -10.77 7.90 7.44
N LEU A 127 -10.39 8.55 6.34
CA LEU A 127 -9.08 9.19 6.20
C LEU A 127 -9.20 10.68 6.58
N PRO A 128 -8.13 11.29 7.13
CA PRO A 128 -8.08 12.74 7.26
C PRO A 128 -8.20 13.40 5.87
N THR A 129 -8.51 14.69 5.85
CA THR A 129 -8.46 15.48 4.60
C THR A 129 -7.00 15.58 4.15
N LEU A 130 -6.69 14.91 3.04
CA LEU A 130 -5.35 14.87 2.46
C LEU A 130 -5.34 15.47 1.05
N ARG A 131 -4.17 15.90 0.61
CA ARG A 131 -3.87 16.34 -0.75
C ARG A 131 -2.57 15.69 -1.23
N ALA A 132 -2.43 15.56 -2.54
CA ALA A 132 -1.15 15.18 -3.13
C ALA A 132 -0.06 16.17 -2.68
N GLY A 133 1.10 15.63 -2.29
CA GLY A 133 2.21 16.39 -1.70
C GLY A 133 2.21 16.46 -0.17
N ASP A 134 1.10 16.14 0.51
CA ASP A 134 1.08 16.06 1.97
C ASP A 134 2.02 14.94 2.46
N TRP A 135 2.73 15.19 3.55
CA TRP A 135 3.47 14.14 4.24
C TRP A 135 2.62 13.55 5.34
N VAL A 136 2.63 12.22 5.47
CA VAL A 136 1.86 11.49 6.46
C VAL A 136 2.71 10.46 7.17
N SER A 137 2.41 10.25 8.45
CA SER A 137 2.73 9.01 9.15
C SER A 137 1.51 8.10 9.18
N PHE A 138 1.70 6.80 9.03
CA PHE A 138 0.61 5.83 9.04
C PHE A 138 1.02 4.52 9.72
N ARG A 139 0.01 3.75 10.13
CA ARG A 139 0.14 2.39 10.64
C ARG A 139 -1.00 1.52 10.14
N THR A 140 -0.68 0.40 9.52
CA THR A 140 -1.67 -0.53 8.98
C THR A 140 -2.04 -1.62 9.98
N THR A 141 -3.27 -2.11 9.87
CA THR A 141 -3.68 -3.38 10.48
C THR A 141 -3.41 -4.53 9.52
N PRO A 142 -3.02 -5.71 9.99
CA PRO A 142 -2.94 -6.88 9.12
C PRO A 142 -4.34 -7.35 8.66
N PRO A 143 -4.44 -8.01 7.50
CA PRO A 143 -3.35 -8.25 6.55
C PRO A 143 -3.16 -7.10 5.56
N LEU A 144 -1.92 -6.94 5.09
CA LEU A 144 -1.63 -6.29 3.82
C LEU A 144 -2.06 -7.22 2.69
N HIS A 145 -2.63 -6.65 1.64
CA HIS A 145 -3.08 -7.34 0.46
C HIS A 145 -2.15 -7.07 -0.72
N GLY A 146 -1.90 -8.09 -1.52
CA GLY A 146 -1.09 -8.00 -2.72
C GLY A 146 -1.92 -8.25 -3.96
N PHE A 147 -1.79 -7.37 -4.95
CA PHE A 147 -2.37 -7.57 -6.27
C PHE A 147 -1.26 -7.51 -7.32
N VAL A 148 -0.89 -8.66 -7.89
CA VAL A 148 0.00 -8.77 -9.05
C VAL A 148 -0.64 -8.11 -10.27
N VAL A 149 0.18 -7.38 -11.03
CA VAL A 149 -0.20 -6.65 -12.26
C VAL A 149 0.39 -7.33 -13.48
#